data_AF-A0AAP0KUE4-F1
#
_entry.id   AF-A0AAP0KUE4-F1
#
_cell.length_a   1.000
_cell.length_b   1.000
_cell.length_c   1.000
_cell.angle_alpha   90.00
_cell.angle_beta   90.00
_cell.angle_gamma   90.00
#
_symmetry.space_group_name_H-M   'P 1'
#
loop_
_entity.id
_entity.type
_entity.pdbx_description
1 polymer ?
#
loop_
_entity_poly.entity_id
_entity_poly.type
_entity_poly.pdbx_seq_one_letter_code
_entity_poly.pdbx_strand_id
1 'polypeptide(L)'
;MDSSPSTSRSPASEEADRERAKTCEKKNEGLGWMEWMRGWLYLAYEMFFQRITASHLPNPMPLPHLHEVTCVITGCTSGIGLQIARQLAESGAHVVMAVRNTKAAHELSQKWQSEWSGMGLPLNVEVMELDLLSLESVVRFTEAWNARSAPLHVLINNAGIFSIGEPQKFSKNGYEEHLQVNHLAPALLSLLLLPSLIRVLRVELLI
;
A
#
# COMPACT_ATOMS: atom_id res chain seq x y z
N MET A 1 14.30 57.77 -53.60
CA MET A 1 13.10 57.14 -54.15
C MET A 1 13.10 55.72 -53.63
N ASP A 2 12.44 55.47 -52.50
CA ASP A 2 12.11 54.10 -52.11
C ASP A 2 10.70 54.15 -51.52
N SER A 3 9.76 53.58 -52.27
CA SER A 3 8.32 53.71 -52.06
C SER A 3 7.80 52.33 -51.66
N SER A 4 7.76 52.05 -50.35
CA SER A 4 6.99 50.91 -49.85
C SER A 4 5.50 51.30 -49.76
N PRO A 5 4.56 50.49 -50.30
CA PRO A 5 3.14 50.82 -50.24
C PRO A 5 2.59 50.47 -48.85
N SER A 6 2.22 51.48 -48.07
CA SER A 6 1.40 51.29 -46.87
C SER A 6 0.00 50.85 -47.30
N THR A 7 -0.26 49.55 -47.22
CA THR A 7 -1.60 48.97 -47.38
C THR A 7 -2.45 49.40 -46.20
N SER A 8 -3.39 50.32 -46.43
CA SER A 8 -4.43 50.65 -45.45
C SER A 8 -5.32 49.42 -45.25
N ARG A 9 -5.30 48.86 -44.05
CA ARG A 9 -6.21 47.77 -43.67
C ARG A 9 -7.65 48.29 -43.72
N SER A 10 -8.56 47.49 -44.26
CA SER A 10 -9.96 47.86 -44.33
C SER A 10 -10.60 47.76 -42.93
N PRO A 11 -11.60 48.62 -42.61
CA PRO A 11 -12.25 48.64 -41.30
C PRO A 11 -12.81 47.27 -40.87
N ALA A 12 -13.26 46.47 -41.84
CA ALA A 12 -13.79 45.12 -41.61
C ALA A 12 -12.74 44.13 -41.08
N SER A 13 -11.46 44.30 -41.44
CA SER A 13 -10.37 43.45 -40.94
C SER A 13 -9.99 43.74 -39.50
N GLU A 14 -10.08 45.00 -39.08
CA GLU A 14 -9.83 45.41 -37.69
C GLU A 14 -10.97 45.00 -36.75
N GLU A 15 -12.20 44.98 -37.24
CA GLU A 15 -13.38 44.58 -36.47
C GLU A 15 -13.41 43.05 -36.25
N ALA A 16 -13.05 42.27 -37.28
CA ALA A 16 -12.87 40.82 -37.16
C ALA A 16 -11.71 40.42 -36.22
N ASP A 17 -10.60 41.17 -36.24
CA ASP A 17 -9.48 40.96 -35.32
C ASP A 17 -9.86 41.35 -33.87
N ARG A 18 -10.70 42.38 -33.68
CA ARG A 18 -11.26 42.74 -32.36
C ARG A 18 -12.24 41.71 -31.83
N GLU A 19 -13.06 41.10 -32.67
CA GLU A 19 -13.94 40.00 -32.27
C GLU A 19 -13.15 38.72 -31.93
N ARG A 20 -12.10 38.41 -32.70
CA ARG A 20 -11.16 37.30 -32.40
C ARG A 20 -10.37 37.52 -31.11
N ALA A 21 -9.94 38.75 -30.84
CA ALA A 21 -9.28 39.10 -29.58
C ALA A 21 -10.22 38.94 -28.38
N LYS A 22 -11.49 39.35 -28.51
CA LYS A 22 -12.53 39.14 -27.49
C LYS A 22 -12.87 37.66 -27.26
N THR A 23 -12.75 36.80 -28.26
CA THR A 23 -12.97 35.34 -28.10
C THR A 23 -11.77 34.62 -27.48
N CYS A 24 -10.56 35.19 -27.58
CA CYS A 24 -9.34 34.63 -27.00
C CYS A 24 -9.19 34.98 -25.49
N GLU A 25 -9.84 36.04 -25.01
CA GLU A 25 -10.02 36.35 -23.58
C GLU A 25 -11.13 35.48 -22.93
N LYS A 26 -11.16 34.18 -23.22
CA LYS A 26 -11.90 33.23 -22.37
C LYS A 26 -11.15 33.08 -21.05
N LYS A 27 -11.47 34.02 -20.16
CA LYS A 27 -11.26 34.06 -18.73
C LYS A 27 -11.16 32.66 -18.13
N ASN A 28 -10.02 32.35 -17.51
CA ASN A 28 -9.92 31.27 -16.52
C ASN A 28 -10.81 31.67 -15.34
N GLU A 29 -12.12 31.42 -15.46
CA GLU A 29 -13.04 31.55 -14.34
C GLU A 29 -12.75 30.38 -13.40
N GLY A 30 -11.82 30.61 -12.47
CA GLY A 30 -11.61 29.69 -11.36
C GLY A 30 -12.92 29.49 -10.60
N LEU A 31 -13.14 28.27 -10.11
CA LEU A 31 -14.31 27.91 -9.32
C LEU A 31 -14.56 28.96 -8.24
N GLY A 32 -15.81 29.41 -8.13
CA GLY A 32 -16.20 30.39 -7.11
C GLY A 32 -15.91 29.82 -5.72
N TRP A 33 -15.55 30.68 -4.76
CA TRP A 33 -15.20 30.24 -3.40
C TRP A 33 -16.28 29.36 -2.74
N MET A 34 -17.56 29.54 -3.11
CA MET A 34 -18.68 28.69 -2.68
C MET A 34 -18.64 27.28 -3.29
N GLU A 35 -18.24 27.15 -4.55
CA GLU A 35 -18.11 25.86 -5.25
C GLU A 35 -16.90 25.10 -4.70
N TRP A 36 -15.81 25.83 -4.45
CA TRP A 36 -14.63 25.29 -3.78
C TRP A 36 -14.97 24.79 -2.36
N MET A 37 -15.71 25.59 -1.58
CA MET A 37 -16.17 25.20 -0.25
C MET A 37 -17.16 24.02 -0.29
N ARG A 38 -18.08 23.99 -1.26
CA ARG A 38 -18.97 22.83 -1.49
C ARG A 38 -18.18 21.56 -1.80
N GLY A 39 -17.13 21.65 -2.61
CA GLY A 39 -16.25 20.52 -2.91
C GLY A 39 -15.58 19.97 -1.65
N TRP A 40 -15.06 20.85 -0.79
CA TRP A 40 -14.49 20.46 0.51
C TRP A 40 -15.52 19.90 1.48
N LEU A 41 -16.71 20.51 1.57
CA LEU A 41 -17.81 20.00 2.39
C LEU A 41 -18.28 18.63 1.90
N TYR A 42 -18.34 18.41 0.59
CA TYR A 42 -18.71 17.12 0.00
C TYR A 42 -17.66 16.05 0.27
N LEU A 43 -16.37 16.36 0.07
CA LEU A 43 -15.26 15.47 0.40
C LEU A 43 -15.22 15.15 1.90
N ALA A 44 -15.41 16.14 2.75
CA ALA A 44 -15.47 15.96 4.20
C ALA A 44 -16.69 15.12 4.59
N TYR A 45 -17.87 15.38 4.01
CA TYR A 45 -19.07 14.61 4.25
C TYR A 45 -18.91 13.15 3.81
N GLU A 46 -18.43 12.91 2.59
CA GLU A 46 -18.13 11.57 2.08
C GLU A 46 -17.12 10.85 2.97
N MET A 47 -15.97 11.46 3.31
CA MET A 47 -14.98 10.82 4.19
C MET A 47 -15.52 10.52 5.59
N PHE A 48 -16.27 11.46 6.18
CA PHE A 48 -16.77 11.31 7.55
C PHE A 48 -17.93 10.31 7.62
N PHE A 49 -18.85 10.37 6.63
CA PHE A 49 -19.98 9.46 6.52
C PHE A 49 -19.51 8.04 6.21
N GLN A 50 -18.58 7.85 5.26
CA GLN A 50 -17.99 6.54 4.97
C GLN A 50 -17.34 5.91 6.20
N ARG A 51 -16.61 6.70 7.00
CA ARG A 51 -15.98 6.20 8.24
C ARG A 51 -17.01 5.80 9.29
N ILE A 52 -18.06 6.60 9.51
CA ILE A 52 -19.12 6.28 10.47
C ILE A 52 -19.90 5.04 10.02
N THR A 53 -20.37 5.01 8.77
CA THR A 53 -21.12 3.88 8.24
C THR A 53 -20.29 2.60 8.25
N ALA A 54 -19.00 2.65 7.88
CA ALA A 54 -18.12 1.50 7.93
C ALA A 54 -17.83 1.02 9.37
N SER A 55 -17.80 1.92 10.36
CA SER A 55 -17.54 1.54 11.77
C SER A 55 -18.66 0.73 12.41
N HIS A 56 -19.85 0.74 11.82
CA HIS A 56 -21.02 -0.02 12.28
C HIS A 56 -21.30 -1.28 11.46
N LEU A 57 -20.47 -1.59 10.46
CA LEU A 57 -20.60 -2.84 9.72
C LEU A 57 -20.22 -4.00 10.66
N PRO A 58 -21.10 -4.99 10.87
CA PRO A 58 -20.72 -6.21 11.55
C PRO A 58 -19.59 -6.87 10.75
N ASN A 59 -18.55 -7.38 11.42
CA ASN A 59 -17.44 -8.06 10.75
C ASN A 59 -18.02 -9.27 9.99
N PRO A 60 -18.14 -9.23 8.65
CA PRO A 60 -19.17 -10.03 8.00
C PRO A 60 -18.79 -11.51 7.85
N MET A 61 -17.54 -11.91 8.14
CA MET A 61 -17.09 -13.29 7.99
C MET A 61 -16.01 -13.65 9.01
N PRO A 62 -16.29 -14.51 10.01
CA PRO A 62 -15.23 -15.16 10.76
C PRO A 62 -14.43 -16.05 9.79
N LEU A 63 -13.10 -15.96 9.86
CA LEU A 63 -12.22 -16.82 9.08
C LEU A 63 -12.41 -18.29 9.50
N PRO A 64 -12.29 -19.25 8.56
CA PRO A 64 -12.31 -20.67 8.90
C PRO A 64 -11.12 -21.03 9.80
N HIS A 65 -11.11 -22.25 10.33
CA HIS A 65 -9.95 -22.76 11.05
C HIS A 65 -8.76 -22.97 10.10
N LEU A 66 -7.60 -22.45 10.48
CA LEU A 66 -6.39 -22.38 9.63
C LEU A 66 -5.19 -23.12 10.24
N HIS A 67 -5.41 -24.15 11.07
CA HIS A 67 -4.38 -24.81 11.90
C HIS A 67 -3.13 -25.36 11.17
N GLU A 68 -3.17 -25.50 9.85
CA GLU A 68 -2.06 -25.99 9.02
C GLU A 68 -1.56 -24.94 8.00
N VAL A 69 -2.19 -23.76 7.98
CA VAL A 69 -1.87 -22.70 7.04
C VAL A 69 -0.77 -21.84 7.63
N THR A 70 0.31 -21.68 6.86
CA THR A 70 1.44 -20.82 7.20
C THR A 70 1.42 -19.55 6.36
N CYS A 71 1.43 -18.41 7.03
CA CYS A 71 1.28 -17.08 6.44
C CYS A 71 2.50 -16.22 6.78
N VAL A 72 3.16 -15.64 5.77
CA VAL A 72 4.17 -14.59 5.96
C VAL A 72 3.53 -13.24 5.65
N ILE A 73 3.65 -12.27 6.56
CA ILE A 73 3.01 -10.96 6.42
C ILE A 73 4.05 -9.87 6.66
N THR A 74 4.14 -8.93 5.73
CA THR A 74 5.00 -7.75 5.88
C THR A 74 4.22 -6.57 6.47
N GLY A 75 4.87 -5.74 7.28
CA GLY A 75 4.28 -4.47 7.77
C GLY A 75 3.11 -4.66 8.73
N CYS A 76 3.13 -5.71 9.55
CA CYS A 76 2.03 -6.10 10.43
C CYS A 76 2.14 -5.59 11.89
N THR A 77 2.95 -4.56 12.14
CA THR A 77 3.05 -3.93 13.48
C THR A 77 2.04 -2.79 13.68
N SER A 78 1.31 -2.37 12.64
CA SER A 78 0.28 -1.33 12.72
C SER A 78 -0.72 -1.45 11.55
N GLY A 79 -1.77 -0.63 11.59
CA GLY A 79 -2.71 -0.47 10.48
C GLY A 79 -3.43 -1.77 10.09
N ILE A 80 -3.60 -1.96 8.78
CA ILE A 80 -4.32 -3.10 8.21
C ILE A 80 -3.56 -4.42 8.46
N GLY A 81 -2.25 -4.44 8.22
CA GLY A 81 -1.42 -5.63 8.44
C GLY A 81 -1.48 -6.18 9.86
N LEU A 82 -1.61 -5.31 10.87
CA LEU A 82 -1.81 -5.72 12.26
C LEU A 82 -3.10 -6.52 12.43
N GLN A 83 -4.21 -6.03 11.88
CA GLN A 83 -5.51 -6.71 12.01
C GLN A 83 -5.55 -8.00 11.22
N ILE A 84 -4.91 -8.04 10.04
CA ILE A 84 -4.78 -9.26 9.24
C ILE A 84 -3.98 -10.32 10.02
N ALA A 85 -2.82 -9.96 10.56
CA ALA A 85 -1.97 -10.87 11.33
C ALA A 85 -2.69 -11.40 12.59
N ARG A 86 -3.39 -10.52 13.32
CA ARG A 86 -4.18 -10.90 14.50
C ARG A 86 -5.27 -11.90 14.14
N GLN A 87 -6.10 -11.60 13.13
CA GLN A 87 -7.21 -12.47 12.74
C GLN A 87 -6.73 -13.82 12.23
N LEU A 88 -5.66 -13.88 11.44
CA LEU A 88 -5.07 -15.15 10.99
C LEU A 88 -4.57 -16.00 12.17
N ALA A 89 -3.90 -15.37 13.14
CA ALA A 89 -3.42 -16.05 14.34
C ALA A 89 -4.58 -16.56 15.21
N GLU A 90 -5.61 -15.75 15.43
CA GLU A 90 -6.82 -16.13 16.18
C GLU A 90 -7.61 -17.26 15.49
N SER A 91 -7.53 -17.37 14.16
CA SER A 91 -8.05 -18.50 13.37
C SER A 91 -7.15 -19.74 13.37
N GLY A 92 -6.00 -19.70 14.06
CA GLY A 92 -5.11 -20.84 14.25
C GLY A 92 -3.99 -20.97 13.22
N ALA A 93 -3.83 -20.02 12.28
CA ALA A 93 -2.72 -20.05 11.33
C ALA A 93 -1.37 -19.88 12.03
N HIS A 94 -0.32 -20.46 11.43
CA HIS A 94 1.05 -20.10 11.76
C HIS A 94 1.39 -18.76 11.08
N VAL A 95 1.49 -17.70 11.87
CA VAL A 95 1.72 -16.34 11.36
C VAL A 95 3.17 -15.91 11.59
N VAL A 96 3.89 -15.67 10.50
CA VAL A 96 5.24 -15.11 10.50
C VAL A 96 5.16 -13.61 10.26
N MET A 97 5.37 -12.85 11.33
CA MET A 97 5.46 -11.40 11.30
C MET A 97 6.84 -10.98 10.75
N ALA A 98 6.91 -10.73 9.45
CA ALA A 98 8.13 -10.29 8.77
C ALA A 98 8.24 -8.77 8.82
N VAL A 99 9.01 -8.25 9.76
CA VAL A 99 9.02 -6.81 10.10
C VAL A 99 10.42 -6.26 10.37
N ARG A 100 10.60 -4.96 10.17
CA ARG A 100 11.87 -4.28 10.46
C ARG A 100 12.14 -4.15 11.95
N ASN A 101 11.12 -3.77 12.74
CA ASN A 101 11.25 -3.62 14.19
C ASN A 101 10.73 -4.89 14.88
N THR A 102 11.62 -5.86 15.06
CA THR A 102 11.28 -7.14 15.69
C THR A 102 10.88 -6.97 17.15
N LYS A 103 11.46 -6.01 17.88
CA LYS A 103 11.08 -5.73 19.27
C LYS A 103 9.59 -5.39 19.41
N ALA A 104 9.11 -4.45 18.58
CA ALA A 104 7.70 -4.05 18.59
C ALA A 104 6.77 -5.22 18.21
N ALA A 105 7.18 -6.09 17.28
CA ALA A 105 6.39 -7.28 16.94
C ALA A 105 6.38 -8.32 18.07
N HIS A 106 7.49 -8.53 18.78
CA HIS A 106 7.50 -9.42 19.95
C HIS A 106 6.57 -8.91 21.06
N GLU A 107 6.66 -7.62 21.41
CA GLU A 107 5.76 -6.99 22.40
C GLU A 107 4.29 -7.14 21.99
N LEU A 108 3.98 -6.96 20.71
CA LEU A 108 2.64 -7.13 20.17
C LEU A 108 2.16 -8.59 20.24
N SER A 109 3.01 -9.55 19.86
CA SER A 109 2.70 -10.98 19.92
C SER A 109 2.45 -11.45 21.36
N GLN A 110 3.24 -10.97 22.33
CA GLN A 110 3.03 -11.25 23.75
C GLN A 110 1.71 -10.67 24.26
N LYS A 111 1.39 -9.44 23.86
CA LYS A 111 0.10 -8.82 24.17
C LYS A 111 -1.06 -9.65 23.63
N TRP A 112 -1.02 -10.05 22.36
CA TRP A 112 -2.05 -10.92 21.78
C TRP A 112 -2.18 -12.23 22.53
N GLN A 113 -1.06 -12.87 22.88
CA GLN A 113 -1.05 -14.10 23.64
C GLN A 113 -1.69 -13.95 25.03
N SER A 114 -1.55 -12.79 25.68
CA SER A 114 -2.18 -12.49 26.98
C SER A 114 -3.66 -12.16 26.90
N GLU A 115 -4.11 -11.53 25.79
CA GLU A 115 -5.51 -11.22 25.52
C GLU A 115 -6.29 -12.45 25.01
N TRP A 116 -5.56 -13.42 24.46
CA TRP A 116 -6.11 -14.63 23.88
C TRP A 116 -6.68 -15.55 24.94
N SER A 117 -7.99 -15.78 24.85
CA SER A 117 -8.76 -16.68 25.71
C SER A 117 -9.37 -17.85 24.94
N GLY A 118 -9.07 -17.98 23.64
CA GLY A 118 -9.73 -18.92 22.73
C GLY A 118 -9.17 -20.35 22.75
N MET A 119 -10.06 -21.33 22.58
CA MET A 119 -9.87 -22.76 22.24
C MET A 119 -8.77 -23.56 23.00
N GLY A 120 -8.18 -23.05 24.06
CA GLY A 120 -7.19 -23.77 24.88
C GLY A 120 -5.83 -23.99 24.21
N LEU A 121 -5.55 -23.35 23.07
CA LEU A 121 -4.28 -23.42 22.35
C LEU A 121 -3.61 -22.05 22.29
N PRO A 122 -2.27 -21.96 22.41
CA PRO A 122 -1.56 -20.69 22.22
C PRO A 122 -1.64 -20.22 20.76
N LEU A 123 -1.50 -18.91 20.56
CA LEU A 123 -1.40 -18.35 19.22
C LEU A 123 -0.06 -18.78 18.60
N ASN A 124 -0.10 -19.24 17.34
CA ASN A 124 1.10 -19.66 16.64
C ASN A 124 1.70 -18.47 15.85
N VAL A 125 2.43 -17.61 16.55
CA VAL A 125 3.03 -16.39 15.98
C VAL A 125 4.54 -16.43 16.10
N GLU A 126 5.23 -16.26 14.99
CA GLU A 126 6.67 -16.12 14.88
C GLU A 126 7.04 -14.71 14.41
N VAL A 127 8.15 -14.15 14.93
CA VAL A 127 8.68 -12.87 14.45
C VAL A 127 10.00 -13.11 13.73
N MET A 128 10.11 -12.57 12.52
CA MET A 128 11.33 -12.62 11.71
C MET A 128 11.69 -11.23 11.21
N GLU A 129 12.99 -10.91 11.21
CA GLU A 129 13.47 -9.62 10.74
C GLU A 129 13.39 -9.53 9.22
N LEU A 130 12.73 -8.48 8.71
CA LEU A 130 12.70 -8.13 7.30
C LEU A 130 12.67 -6.61 7.14
N ASP A 131 13.71 -6.06 6.51
CA ASP A 131 13.77 -4.64 6.16
C ASP A 131 13.70 -4.45 4.64
N LEU A 132 12.56 -3.96 4.14
CA LEU A 132 12.34 -3.73 2.71
C LEU A 132 13.19 -2.57 2.16
N LEU A 133 13.78 -1.74 3.01
CA LEU A 133 14.78 -0.74 2.59
C LEU A 133 16.16 -1.33 2.30
N SER A 134 16.34 -2.64 2.49
CA SER A 134 17.56 -3.37 2.15
C SER A 134 17.24 -4.64 1.38
N LEU A 135 17.60 -4.69 0.09
CA LEU A 135 17.42 -5.91 -0.71
C LEU A 135 18.25 -7.10 -0.17
N GLU A 136 19.38 -6.83 0.48
CA GLU A 136 20.16 -7.85 1.19
C GLU A 136 19.38 -8.45 2.36
N SER A 137 18.61 -7.63 3.09
CA SER A 137 17.72 -8.10 4.16
C SER A 137 16.62 -9.02 3.61
N VAL A 138 16.06 -8.70 2.44
CA VAL A 138 15.10 -9.55 1.73
C VAL A 138 15.73 -10.90 1.39
N VAL A 139 16.92 -10.91 0.78
CA VAL A 139 17.64 -12.14 0.43
C VAL A 139 17.87 -12.99 1.68
N ARG A 140 18.47 -12.41 2.73
CA ARG A 140 18.74 -13.11 4.00
C ARG A 140 17.48 -13.70 4.64
N PHE A 141 16.38 -12.95 4.64
CA PHE A 141 15.08 -13.45 5.12
C PHE A 141 14.63 -14.68 4.33
N THR A 142 14.68 -14.61 2.99
CA THR A 142 14.24 -15.72 2.14
C THR A 142 15.15 -16.94 2.20
N GLU A 143 16.47 -16.75 2.33
CA GLU A 143 17.42 -17.85 2.56
C GLU A 143 17.12 -18.56 3.88
N ALA A 144 16.95 -17.78 4.96
CA ALA A 144 16.60 -18.32 6.27
C ALA A 144 15.25 -19.07 6.25
N TRP A 145 14.26 -18.55 5.53
CA TRP A 145 12.97 -19.22 5.34
C TRP A 145 13.10 -20.51 4.53
N ASN A 146 13.67 -20.43 3.33
CA ASN A 146 13.79 -21.57 2.42
C ASN A 146 14.64 -22.70 3.01
N ALA A 147 15.65 -22.39 3.84
CA ALA A 147 16.45 -23.37 4.56
C ALA A 147 15.62 -24.27 5.49
N ARG A 148 14.49 -23.77 6.01
CA ARG A 148 13.58 -24.57 6.86
C ARG A 148 12.83 -25.63 6.08
N SER A 149 12.75 -25.50 4.75
CA SER A 149 11.96 -26.39 3.91
C SER A 149 10.48 -26.51 4.32
N ALA A 150 9.97 -25.51 5.03
CA ALA A 150 8.59 -25.45 5.49
C ALA A 150 7.64 -24.99 4.36
N PRO A 151 6.37 -25.44 4.37
CA PRO A 151 5.37 -24.93 3.44
C PRO A 151 5.06 -23.46 3.71
N LEU A 152 4.94 -22.66 2.65
CA LEU A 152 4.40 -21.31 2.72
C LEU A 152 3.10 -21.29 1.92
N HIS A 153 1.97 -21.02 2.57
CA HIS A 153 0.66 -21.07 1.95
C HIS A 153 0.22 -19.67 1.47
N VAL A 154 0.52 -18.64 2.27
CA VAL A 154 0.10 -17.27 1.99
C VAL A 154 1.26 -16.30 2.20
N LEU A 155 1.51 -15.44 1.21
CA LEU A 155 2.40 -14.29 1.33
C LEU A 155 1.57 -13.01 1.21
N ILE A 156 1.62 -12.16 2.23
CA ILE A 156 0.90 -10.88 2.26
C ILE A 156 1.91 -9.73 2.23
N ASN A 157 2.09 -9.17 1.04
CA ASN A 157 2.90 -7.98 0.80
C ASN A 157 2.11 -6.72 1.21
N ASN A 158 2.05 -6.45 2.52
CA ASN A 158 1.28 -5.34 3.08
C ASN A 158 2.14 -4.12 3.48
N ALA A 159 3.43 -4.30 3.77
CA ALA A 159 4.30 -3.18 4.11
C ALA A 159 4.35 -2.14 2.99
N GLY A 160 4.23 -0.88 3.35
CA GLY A 160 4.37 0.24 2.44
C GLY A 160 4.72 1.53 3.17
N ILE A 161 5.38 2.43 2.46
CA ILE A 161 5.64 3.79 2.93
C ILE A 161 5.02 4.80 1.97
N PHE A 162 4.69 5.96 2.51
CA PHE A 162 4.17 7.07 1.73
C PHE A 162 4.53 8.39 2.42
N SER A 163 5.11 9.33 1.68
CA SER A 163 5.47 10.66 2.16
C SER A 163 5.24 11.66 1.04
N ILE A 164 4.41 12.68 1.30
CA ILE A 164 4.14 13.78 0.36
C ILE A 164 4.91 15.01 0.82
N GLY A 165 5.53 15.74 -0.12
CA GLY A 165 6.14 17.05 0.13
C GLY A 165 7.55 17.00 0.72
N GLU A 166 8.06 15.81 1.04
CA GLU A 166 9.44 15.59 1.46
C GLU A 166 10.37 15.41 0.25
N PRO A 167 11.66 15.77 0.36
CA PRO A 167 12.66 15.46 -0.66
C PRO A 167 12.74 13.95 -0.91
N GLN A 168 13.05 13.56 -2.14
CA GLN A 168 13.31 12.16 -2.48
C GLN A 168 14.45 11.60 -1.64
N LYS A 169 14.21 10.45 -1.05
CA LYS A 169 15.20 9.69 -0.29
C LYS A 169 15.55 8.44 -1.08
N PHE A 170 16.78 7.98 -0.87
CA PHE A 170 17.31 6.82 -1.56
C PHE A 170 17.76 5.78 -0.53
N SER A 171 17.45 4.52 -0.82
CA SER A 171 17.90 3.39 -0.03
C SER A 171 19.42 3.20 -0.15
N LYS A 172 19.97 2.30 0.68
CA LYS A 172 21.37 1.86 0.56
C LYS A 172 21.67 1.19 -0.78
N ASN A 173 20.64 0.69 -1.48
CA ASN A 173 20.76 0.07 -2.79
C ASN A 173 20.72 1.09 -3.94
N GLY A 174 20.55 2.38 -3.65
CA GLY A 174 20.52 3.46 -4.65
C GLY A 174 19.17 3.66 -5.34
N TYR A 175 18.12 2.98 -4.89
CA TYR A 175 16.75 3.17 -5.41
C TYR A 175 15.99 4.17 -4.54
N GLU A 176 15.04 4.88 -5.15
CA GLU A 176 14.11 5.75 -4.41
C GLU A 176 13.32 4.91 -3.40
N GLU A 177 13.17 5.41 -2.16
CA GLU A 177 12.66 4.61 -1.03
C GLU A 177 11.25 4.05 -1.27
N HIS A 178 10.33 4.83 -1.84
CA HIS A 178 8.97 4.37 -2.12
C HIS A 178 8.98 3.28 -3.20
N LEU A 179 9.73 3.49 -4.28
CA LEU A 179 9.92 2.50 -5.34
C LEU A 179 10.47 1.20 -4.77
N GLN A 180 11.46 1.27 -3.89
CA GLN A 180 12.05 0.09 -3.31
C GLN A 180 11.09 -0.65 -2.37
N VAL A 181 10.51 0.05 -1.39
CA VAL A 181 9.69 -0.58 -0.35
C VAL A 181 8.36 -1.06 -0.91
N ASN A 182 7.73 -0.29 -1.80
CA ASN A 182 6.38 -0.60 -2.28
C ASN A 182 6.37 -1.52 -3.51
N HIS A 183 7.50 -1.63 -4.24
CA HIS A 183 7.54 -2.40 -5.50
C HIS A 183 8.72 -3.37 -5.59
N LEU A 184 9.97 -2.89 -5.52
CA LEU A 184 11.14 -3.75 -5.82
C LEU A 184 11.33 -4.85 -4.77
N ALA A 185 11.30 -4.50 -3.49
CA ALA A 185 11.52 -5.44 -2.41
C ALA A 185 10.36 -6.46 -2.29
N PRO A 186 9.07 -6.08 -2.40
CA PRO A 186 7.97 -7.06 -2.48
C PRO A 186 8.06 -7.99 -3.69
N ALA A 187 8.44 -7.48 -4.87
CA ALA A 187 8.63 -8.32 -6.05
C ALA A 187 9.76 -9.34 -5.85
N LEU A 188 10.91 -8.89 -5.33
CA LEU A 188 12.04 -9.76 -5.01
C LEU A 188 11.65 -10.82 -3.96
N LEU A 189 10.98 -10.41 -2.89
CA LEU A 189 10.51 -11.30 -1.83
C LEU A 189 9.61 -12.41 -2.40
N SER A 190 8.62 -12.05 -3.22
CA SER A 190 7.72 -13.00 -3.87
C SER A 190 8.47 -13.99 -4.77
N LEU A 191 9.42 -13.51 -5.58
CA LEU A 191 10.21 -14.35 -6.48
C LEU A 191 11.08 -15.35 -5.71
N LEU A 192 11.73 -14.90 -4.64
CA LEU A 192 12.62 -15.74 -3.84
C LEU A 192 11.88 -16.73 -2.93
N LEU A 193 10.65 -16.44 -2.53
CA LEU A 193 9.77 -17.35 -1.79
C LEU A 193 8.94 -18.28 -2.69
N LEU A 194 8.97 -18.07 -4.00
CA LEU A 194 8.22 -18.88 -4.97
C LEU A 194 8.47 -20.40 -4.84
N PRO A 195 9.69 -20.90 -4.60
CA PRO A 195 9.92 -22.33 -4.37
C PRO A 195 9.15 -22.90 -3.17
N SER A 196 8.98 -22.10 -2.10
CA SER A 196 8.23 -22.49 -0.90
C SER A 196 6.72 -22.44 -1.12
N LEU A 197 6.24 -21.47 -1.90
CA LEU A 197 4.83 -21.35 -2.31
C LEU A 197 4.40 -22.51 -3.22
N ILE A 198 5.21 -22.84 -4.24
CA ILE A 198 4.92 -23.93 -5.19
C ILE A 198 4.92 -25.29 -4.49
N ARG A 199 5.72 -25.47 -3.43
CA ARG A 199 5.79 -26.73 -2.68
C ARG A 199 4.42 -27.17 -2.16
N VAL A 200 3.65 -26.23 -1.63
CA VAL A 200 2.29 -26.47 -1.12
C VAL A 200 1.38 -26.98 -2.23
N LEU A 201 1.34 -26.27 -3.36
CA LEU A 201 0.50 -26.61 -4.51
C LEU A 201 0.81 -28.00 -5.08
N ARG A 202 2.07 -28.45 -4.98
CA ARG A 202 2.48 -29.76 -5.47
C ARG A 202 2.08 -30.90 -4.53
N VAL A 203 2.01 -30.65 -3.23
CA VAL A 203 1.57 -31.66 -2.25
C VAL A 203 0.08 -31.93 -2.42
N GLU A 204 -0.75 -30.90 -2.62
CA GLU A 204 -2.19 -31.07 -2.87
C GLU A 204 -2.52 -31.80 -4.18
N LEU A 205 -1.66 -31.72 -5.21
CA LEU A 205 -1.86 -32.41 -6.50
C LEU A 205 -1.40 -33.88 -6.50
N LEU A 206 -0.72 -34.33 -5.43
CA LEU A 206 -0.22 -35.70 -5.29
C LEU A 206 -1.09 -36.58 -4.38
N ILE A 207 -2.16 -36.02 -3.79
CA ILE A 207 -3.15 -36.71 -2.96
C ILE A 207 -4.42 -36.95 -3.78
#